data_AF-A0A9X3W761-F1
#
_entry.id   AF-A0A9X3W761-F1
#
_cell.length_a   1.000
_cell.length_b   1.000
_cell.length_c   1.000
_cell.angle_alpha   90.00
_cell.angle_beta   90.00
_cell.angle_gamma   90.00
#
_symmetry.space_group_name_H-M   'P 1'
#
loop_
_entity.id
_entity.type
_entity.pdbx_description
1 polymer ?
#
loop_
_entity_poly.entity_id
_entity_poly.type
_entity_poly.pdbx_seq_one_letter_code
_entity_poly.pdbx_strand_id
1 'polypeptide(L)'
;MNMKIVRTQQQIEQSLFSLLQKKPYAESPIAEITRKADVSRTSFYRNYENKDSVLAQFLANQYQKFIDDINEHKLKSLTEQLTVYLIFSKRIQIL
;
A
#
# COMPACT_ATOMS: atom_id res chain seq x y z
N MET A 1 7.98 8.71 14.83
CA MET A 1 7.88 8.31 13.41
C MET A 1 9.14 8.78 12.68
N ASN A 2 9.84 7.91 11.95
CA ASN A 2 11.02 8.30 11.16
C ASN A 2 10.58 8.72 9.75
N MET A 3 10.61 10.02 9.48
CA MET A 3 10.08 10.59 8.23
C MET A 3 10.82 10.10 6.96
N LYS A 4 12.10 9.73 7.09
CA LYS A 4 12.87 9.16 5.95
C LYS A 4 12.37 7.75 5.59
N ILE A 5 12.02 6.95 6.59
CA ILE A 5 11.46 5.60 6.41
C ILE A 5 10.11 5.71 5.68
N VAL A 6 9.21 6.55 6.17
CA VAL A 6 7.87 6.73 5.59
C VAL A 6 7.94 7.19 4.13
N ARG A 7 8.81 8.16 3.81
CA ARG A 7 8.99 8.63 2.44
C ARG A 7 9.53 7.53 1.51
N THR A 8 10.49 6.75 1.99
CA THR A 8 11.06 5.62 1.22
C THR A 8 9.99 4.56 0.94
N GLN A 9 9.16 4.22 1.94
CA GLN A 9 8.04 3.28 1.80
C GLN A 9 7.05 3.77 0.74
N GLN A 10 6.65 5.04 0.79
CA GLN A 10 5.74 5.64 -0.20
C GLN A 10 6.31 5.61 -1.63
N GLN A 11 7.59 5.92 -1.82
CA GLN A 11 8.24 5.86 -3.14
C GLN A 11 8.25 4.44 -3.71
N ILE A 12 8.53 3.44 -2.86
CA ILE A 12 8.52 2.01 -3.23
C ILE A 12 7.11 1.55 -3.60
N GLU A 13 6.11 1.86 -2.76
CA GLU A 13 4.70 1.52 -2.99
C GLU A 13 4.21 2.10 -4.33
N GLN A 14 4.38 3.40 -4.56
CA GLN A 14 3.95 4.06 -5.80
C GLN A 14 4.63 3.46 -7.04
N SER A 15 5.91 3.11 -6.91
CA SER A 15 6.66 2.51 -8.01
C SER A 15 6.19 1.11 -8.33
N LEU A 16 5.91 0.28 -7.31
CA LEU A 16 5.33 -1.05 -7.50
C LEU A 16 3.97 -0.94 -8.19
N PHE A 17 3.03 -0.14 -7.67
CA PHE A 17 1.70 -0.03 -8.27
C PHE A 17 1.73 0.48 -9.72
N SER A 18 2.59 1.47 -10.02
CA SER A 18 2.76 1.94 -11.39
C SER A 18 3.35 0.88 -12.34
N LEU A 19 4.11 -0.10 -11.84
CA LEU A 19 4.54 -1.26 -12.62
C LEU A 19 3.41 -2.26 -12.82
N LEU A 20 2.58 -2.50 -11.79
CA LEU A 20 1.44 -3.42 -11.87
C LEU A 20 0.36 -2.97 -12.85
N GLN A 21 0.22 -1.67 -13.09
CA GLN A 21 -0.63 -1.14 -14.17
C GLN A 21 -0.14 -1.50 -15.58
N LYS A 22 1.15 -1.88 -15.72
CA LYS A 22 1.79 -2.10 -17.03
C LYS A 22 2.09 -3.56 -17.32
N LYS A 23 2.32 -4.37 -16.28
CA LYS A 23 2.75 -5.75 -16.42
C LYS A 23 2.42 -6.60 -15.19
N PRO A 24 2.40 -7.95 -15.33
CA PRO A 24 2.11 -8.84 -14.23
C PRO A 24 3.04 -8.65 -13.02
N TYR A 25 2.50 -8.93 -11.82
CA TYR A 25 3.25 -8.88 -10.56
C TYR A 25 4.51 -9.76 -10.57
N ALA A 26 4.43 -10.95 -11.16
CA ALA A 26 5.55 -11.88 -11.28
C ALA A 26 6.74 -11.25 -12.05
N GLU A 27 6.45 -10.39 -13.03
CA GLU A 27 7.42 -9.75 -13.94
C GLU A 27 7.96 -8.40 -13.44
N SER A 28 7.65 -8.03 -12.20
CA SER A 28 8.12 -6.79 -11.56
C SER A 28 9.23 -7.08 -10.54
N PRO A 29 10.50 -7.23 -10.96
CA PRO A 29 11.60 -7.53 -10.05
C PRO A 29 11.93 -6.35 -9.15
N ILE A 30 12.42 -6.64 -7.93
CA ILE A 30 12.83 -5.62 -6.94
C ILE A 30 13.77 -4.58 -7.57
N ALA A 31 14.72 -5.01 -8.41
CA ALA A 31 15.64 -4.12 -9.11
C ALA A 31 14.97 -3.00 -9.91
N GLU A 32 13.83 -3.31 -10.54
CA GLU A 32 13.07 -2.35 -11.34
C GLU A 32 12.20 -1.46 -10.47
N ILE A 33 11.59 -2.03 -9.43
CA ILE A 33 10.85 -1.26 -8.42
C ILE A 33 11.78 -0.21 -7.81
N THR A 34 12.97 -0.61 -7.36
CA THR A 34 13.94 0.30 -6.72
C THR A 34 14.48 1.35 -7.68
N ARG A 35 14.72 0.98 -8.95
CA ARG A 35 15.15 1.93 -9.98
C ARG A 35 14.07 2.99 -10.25
N LYS A 36 12.81 2.58 -10.33
CA LYS A 36 11.69 3.50 -10.56
C LYS A 36 11.39 4.39 -9.35
N ALA A 37 11.58 3.87 -8.14
CA ALA A 37 11.39 4.59 -6.89
C ALA A 37 12.51 5.58 -6.55
N ASP A 38 13.62 5.54 -7.29
CA ASP A 38 14.85 6.28 -6.98
C ASP A 38 15.38 5.97 -5.57
N VAL A 39 15.47 4.67 -5.26
CA VAL A 39 15.99 4.18 -3.97
C VAL A 39 17.00 3.05 -4.19
N SER A 40 17.94 2.89 -3.27
CA SER A 40 18.87 1.76 -3.31
C SER A 40 18.18 0.44 -2.92
N ARG A 41 18.71 -0.70 -3.40
CA ARG A 41 18.26 -2.02 -2.92
C ARG A 41 18.45 -2.18 -1.42
N THR A 42 19.52 -1.64 -0.85
CA THR A 42 19.76 -1.63 0.61
C THR A 42 18.66 -0.86 1.35
N SER A 43 18.19 0.25 0.80
CA SER A 43 17.05 1.01 1.33
C SER A 43 15.76 0.20 1.23
N PHE A 44 15.52 -0.51 0.12
CA PHE A 44 14.40 -1.43 0.00
C PHE A 44 14.43 -2.49 1.10
N TYR A 45 15.53 -3.24 1.22
CA TYR A 45 15.65 -4.35 2.18
C TYR A 45 15.64 -3.92 3.65
N ARG A 46 15.93 -2.64 3.94
CA ARG A 46 15.74 -2.07 5.28
C ARG A 46 14.26 -1.90 5.65
N ASN A 47 13.39 -1.77 4.66
CA ASN A 47 11.96 -1.53 4.84
C ASN A 47 11.12 -2.79 4.60
N TYR A 48 11.57 -3.66 3.70
CA TYR A 48 10.79 -4.80 3.21
C TYR A 48 11.69 -6.02 2.98
N GLU A 49 11.24 -7.20 3.40
CA GLU A 49 11.96 -8.44 3.12
C GLU A 49 11.89 -8.81 1.63
N ASN A 50 10.72 -8.62 1.02
CA ASN A 50 10.46 -8.93 -0.37
C ASN A 50 9.33 -8.05 -0.93
N LYS A 51 8.95 -8.25 -2.20
CA LYS A 51 7.86 -7.48 -2.84
C LYS A 51 6.47 -7.77 -2.23
N ASP A 52 6.24 -8.96 -1.67
CA ASP A 52 4.98 -9.29 -1.01
C ASP A 52 4.82 -8.49 0.28
N SER A 53 5.92 -8.23 1.01
CA SER A 53 5.92 -7.37 2.19
C SER A 53 5.46 -5.95 1.88
N VAL A 54 5.72 -5.43 0.67
CA VAL A 54 5.24 -4.11 0.24
C VAL A 54 3.71 -4.10 0.16
N LEU A 55 3.12 -5.10 -0.50
CA LEU A 55 1.67 -5.22 -0.63
C LEU A 55 1.01 -5.46 0.73
N ALA A 56 1.58 -6.34 1.56
CA ALA A 56 1.06 -6.65 2.88
C ALA A 56 1.03 -5.40 3.77
N GLN A 57 2.11 -4.62 3.80
CA GLN A 57 2.16 -3.39 4.57
C GLN A 57 1.20 -2.32 4.02
N PHE A 58 1.12 -2.16 2.70
CA PHE A 58 0.14 -1.27 2.08
C PHE A 58 -1.28 -1.64 2.51
N LEU A 59 -1.68 -2.91 2.38
CA LEU A 59 -3.00 -3.39 2.76
C LEU A 59 -3.26 -3.17 4.26
N ALA A 60 -2.32 -3.50 5.14
CA ALA A 60 -2.45 -3.26 6.57
C ALA A 60 -2.69 -1.77 6.88
N ASN A 61 -1.95 -0.87 6.23
CA ASN A 61 -2.14 0.57 6.38
C ASN A 61 -3.52 1.04 5.86
N GLN A 62 -3.98 0.46 4.74
CA GLN A 62 -5.30 0.75 4.18
C GLN A 62 -6.41 0.27 5.13
N TYR A 63 -6.30 -0.95 5.68
CA TYR A 63 -7.23 -1.47 6.67
C TYR A 63 -7.26 -0.64 7.95
N GLN A 64 -6.10 -0.21 8.45
CA GLN A 64 -6.05 0.63 9.64
C GLN A 64 -6.80 1.95 9.42
N LYS A 65 -6.59 2.62 8.28
CA LYS A 65 -7.34 3.85 7.94
C LYS A 65 -8.85 3.61 7.88
N PHE A 66 -9.26 2.49 7.30
CA PHE A 66 -10.67 2.12 7.25
C PHE A 66 -11.27 1.92 8.65
N ILE A 67 -10.54 1.27 9.57
CA ILE A 67 -10.96 1.11 10.97
C ILE A 67 -11.02 2.46 11.69
N ASP A 68 -10.03 3.32 11.47
CA ASP A 68 -9.99 4.66 12.05
C ASP A 68 -11.20 5.50 11.58
N ASP A 69 -11.53 5.46 10.28
CA ASP A 69 -12.69 6.14 9.70
C ASP A 69 -14.01 5.64 10.31
N ILE A 70 -14.18 4.32 10.50
CA ILE A 70 -15.37 3.75 11.18
C ILE A 70 -15.51 4.29 12.59
N ASN A 71 -14.40 4.30 13.34
CA ASN A 71 -14.39 4.71 14.74
C ASN A 71 -14.70 6.21 14.88
N GLU A 72 -14.11 7.06 14.02
CA GLU A 72 -14.33 8.51 14.03
C GLU A 72 -15.79 8.86 13.72
N HIS A 73 -16.40 8.19 12.74
CA HIS A 73 -17.77 8.44 12.32
C HIS A 73 -18.81 7.72 13.18
N LYS A 74 -18.39 7.02 14.25
CA LYS A 74 -19.24 6.26 15.19
C LYS A 74 -20.23 5.33 14.47
N LEU A 75 -19.83 4.71 13.36
CA LEU A 75 -20.68 3.80 12.61
C LEU A 75 -20.85 2.50 13.39
N LYS A 76 -22.01 2.32 14.03
CA LYS A 76 -22.26 1.19 14.93
C LYS A 76 -23.04 0.05 14.27
N SER A 77 -23.74 0.30 13.17
CA SER A 77 -24.47 -0.75 12.48
C SER A 77 -23.59 -1.45 11.44
N LEU A 78 -23.78 -2.77 11.31
CA LEU A 78 -23.11 -3.57 10.28
C LEU A 78 -23.41 -3.03 8.88
N THR A 79 -24.62 -2.53 8.63
CA THR A 79 -25.02 -1.96 7.34
C THR A 79 -24.19 -0.73 6.96
N GLU A 80 -23.95 0.18 7.90
CA GLU A 80 -23.10 1.36 7.66
C GLU A 80 -21.64 0.96 7.43
N GLN A 81 -21.11 0.07 8.26
CA GLN A 81 -19.74 -0.43 8.12
C GLN A 81 -19.52 -1.16 6.77
N LEU A 82 -20.48 -1.98 6.34
CA LEU A 82 -20.45 -2.64 5.03
C LEU A 82 -20.54 -1.64 3.88
N THR A 83 -21.34 -0.59 4.03
CA THR A 83 -21.45 0.47 3.01
C THR A 83 -20.11 1.17 2.82
N VAL A 84 -19.44 1.55 3.91
CA VAL A 84 -18.10 2.16 3.85
C VAL A 84 -17.08 1.18 3.27
N TYR A 85 -17.11 -0.10 3.66
CA TYR A 85 -16.21 -1.13 3.12
C TYR A 85 -16.38 -1.32 1.60
N LEU A 86 -17.62 -1.36 1.11
CA LEU A 86 -17.91 -1.51 -0.32
C LEU A 86 -17.46 -0.28 -1.12
N ILE A 87 -17.60 0.93 -0.57
CA ILE A 87 -17.07 2.15 -1.19
C ILE A 87 -15.54 2.14 -1.21
N PHE A 88 -14.92 1.77 -0.10
CA PHE A 88 -13.48 1.68 0.06
C PHE A 88 -12.84 0.65 -0.88
N SER A 89 -13.41 -0.56 -0.94
CA SER A 89 -12.92 -1.63 -1.82
C SER A 89 -13.01 -1.25 -3.30
N LYS A 90 -14.07 -0.53 -3.71
CA LYS A 90 -14.15 0.04 -5.07
C LYS A 90 -13.07 1.08 -5.37
N ARG A 91 -12.64 1.87 -4.38
CA ARG A 91 -11.53 2.84 -4.56
C ARG A 91 -10.18 2.15 -4.73
N ILE A 92 -9.94 1.04 -4.03
CA ILE A 92 -8.69 0.27 -4.18
C ILE A 92 -8.61 -0.41 -5.56
N GLN A 93 -9.73 -0.85 -6.12
CA GLN A 93 -9.79 -1.45 -7.46
C GLN A 93 -9.58 -0.47 -8.63
N ILE A 94 -9.61 0.86 -8.37
CA ILE A 94 -9.46 1.92 -9.38
C ILE A 94 -8.01 2.48 -9.40
N LEU A 95 -7.11 1.98 -8.54
CA LEU A 95 -5.67 2.26 -8.56
C LEU A 95 -4.90 1.18 -9.33
#